data_AF-A0A372Q5V0-F1
#
_entry.id   AF-A0A372Q5V0-F1
#
_cell.length_a   1.000
_cell.length_b   1.000
_cell.length_c   1.000
_cell.angle_alpha   90.00
_cell.angle_beta   90.00
_cell.angle_gamma   90.00
#
_symmetry.space_group_name_H-M   'P 1'
#
loop_
_entity.id
_entity.type
_entity.pdbx_description
1 polymer ?
#
loop_
_entity_poly.entity_id
_entity_poly.type
_entity_poly.pdbx_seq_one_letter_code
_entity_poly.pdbx_strand_id
1 'polypeptide(L)'
;MFHHRVKIYSRAKNLQKLRLIIYFNNNANLEFPFDVGWTLKENLQLGNKGEEKQISKKVVQYLQDYFLMGNLRSADHYSHKAIHTCLENLVTEGELVSEEILTIKTIKSWIERYSKSFKKKVSEHVLIETNGVINNSNSSESITNKASKRQKTNLA
;
A
#
# COMPACT_ATOMS: atom_id res chain seq x y z
N MET A 1 -8.67 -65.91 6.89
CA MET A 1 -8.46 -65.25 8.20
C MET A 1 -7.06 -64.65 8.17
N PHE A 2 -6.94 -63.35 7.89
CA PHE A 2 -5.67 -62.62 7.84
C PHE A 2 -5.17 -62.34 9.26
N HIS A 3 -3.87 -62.52 9.53
CA HIS A 3 -3.00 -61.64 10.33
C HIS A 3 -1.68 -62.36 10.61
N HIS A 4 -0.56 -61.85 10.06
CA HIS A 4 0.62 -61.39 10.82
C HIS A 4 1.83 -61.14 9.90
N ARG A 5 1.90 -59.98 9.24
CA ARG A 5 3.16 -59.42 8.69
C ARG A 5 3.16 -57.89 8.77
N VAL A 6 2.99 -57.35 9.97
CA VAL A 6 3.24 -55.93 10.23
C VAL A 6 4.34 -55.84 11.27
N LYS A 7 5.58 -55.55 10.83
CA LYS A 7 6.67 -54.92 11.63
C LYS A 7 8.04 -54.85 10.94
N ILE A 8 8.19 -55.23 9.67
CA ILE A 8 9.49 -55.10 8.98
C ILE A 8 9.62 -53.75 8.24
N TYR A 9 8.53 -53.20 7.69
CA TYR A 9 8.57 -51.99 6.86
C TYR A 9 8.87 -50.67 7.60
N SER A 10 8.77 -50.62 8.94
CA SER A 10 8.99 -49.37 9.70
C SER A 10 10.46 -49.08 10.07
N ARG A 11 11.33 -50.11 10.11
CA ARG A 11 12.73 -49.94 10.54
C ARG A 11 13.62 -49.40 9.40
N ALA A 12 13.40 -49.84 8.16
CA ALA A 12 14.18 -49.42 7.00
C ALA A 12 13.99 -47.93 6.66
N LYS A 13 12.75 -47.41 6.71
CA LYS A 13 12.46 -45.98 6.48
C LYS A 13 13.07 -45.07 7.53
N ASN A 14 13.04 -45.47 8.80
CA ASN A 14 13.65 -44.68 9.88
C ASN A 14 15.17 -44.66 9.78
N LEU A 15 15.80 -45.75 9.33
CA LEU A 15 17.25 -45.79 9.10
C LEU A 15 17.68 -44.87 7.95
N GLN A 16 16.97 -44.86 6.81
CA GLN A 16 17.26 -43.92 5.72
C GLN A 16 17.05 -42.46 6.14
N LYS A 17 15.97 -42.18 6.88
CA LYS A 17 15.67 -40.84 7.41
C LYS A 17 16.74 -40.37 8.41
N LEU A 18 17.17 -41.25 9.32
CA LEU A 18 18.28 -40.97 10.25
C LEU A 18 19.59 -40.74 9.49
N ARG A 19 19.89 -41.53 8.45
CA ARG A 19 21.10 -41.36 7.63
C ARG A 19 21.14 -40.01 6.91
N LEU A 20 19.99 -39.57 6.39
CA LEU A 20 19.85 -38.27 5.73
C LEU A 20 20.04 -37.11 6.71
N ILE A 21 19.44 -37.19 7.90
CA ILE A 21 19.57 -36.17 8.95
C ILE A 21 21.02 -36.07 9.44
N ILE A 22 21.70 -37.20 9.64
CA ILE A 22 23.11 -37.22 10.07
C ILE A 22 24.02 -36.59 9.00
N TYR A 23 23.75 -36.81 7.72
CA TYR A 23 24.51 -36.17 6.63
C TYR A 23 24.32 -34.64 6.60
N PHE A 24 23.09 -34.16 6.83
CA PHE A 24 22.81 -32.71 6.89
C PHE A 24 23.46 -32.04 8.11
N ASN A 25 23.42 -32.68 9.28
CA ASN A 25 23.95 -32.07 10.50
C ASN A 25 25.49 -32.05 10.58
N ASN A 26 26.19 -32.95 9.88
CA ASN A 26 27.65 -32.94 9.82
C ASN A 26 28.22 -31.99 8.76
N ASN A 27 27.40 -31.42 7.89
CA ASN A 27 27.79 -30.45 6.86
C ASN A 27 27.36 -29.02 7.24
N ALA A 28 27.57 -28.62 8.49
CA ALA A 28 27.31 -27.27 9.00
C ALA A 28 28.27 -26.18 8.46
N ASN A 29 28.69 -26.31 7.21
CA ASN A 29 29.48 -25.34 6.45
C ASN A 29 29.10 -25.32 4.96
N LEU A 30 27.86 -25.72 4.63
CA LEU A 30 27.31 -25.45 3.30
C LEU A 30 26.52 -24.15 3.38
N GLU A 31 27.22 -23.09 3.01
CA GLU A 31 26.67 -21.85 2.46
C GLU A 31 25.44 -22.18 1.62
N PHE A 32 24.28 -21.73 2.09
CA PHE A 32 23.00 -22.02 1.48
C PHE A 32 23.00 -21.44 0.06
N PRO A 33 22.82 -22.25 -1.00
CA PRO A 33 22.68 -21.70 -2.33
C PRO A 33 21.27 -21.10 -2.41
N PHE A 34 21.11 -19.88 -1.91
CA PHE A 34 20.00 -19.06 -2.35
C PHE A 34 20.20 -18.92 -3.86
N ASP A 35 19.34 -19.54 -4.66
CA ASP A 35 19.23 -19.20 -6.07
C ASP A 35 19.18 -17.67 -6.15
N VAL A 36 20.22 -17.10 -6.75
CA VAL A 36 20.54 -15.67 -6.90
C VAL A 36 19.42 -14.84 -7.56
N GLY A 37 18.27 -15.46 -7.85
CA GLY A 37 17.06 -14.85 -8.42
C GLY A 37 15.94 -14.50 -7.44
N TRP A 38 16.06 -14.81 -6.14
CA TRP A 38 15.14 -14.29 -5.09
C TRP A 38 15.84 -13.23 -4.22
N THR A 39 16.51 -12.31 -4.89
CA THR A 39 17.32 -11.24 -4.31
C THR A 39 16.62 -10.59 -3.12
N LEU A 40 17.31 -10.67 -1.98
CA LEU A 40 17.07 -9.87 -0.78
C LEU A 40 16.69 -8.44 -1.22
N LYS A 41 15.60 -7.88 -0.66
CA LYS A 41 15.00 -6.59 -1.07
C LYS A 41 16.00 -5.44 -1.25
N GLU A 42 17.14 -5.49 -0.57
CA GLU A 42 18.24 -4.52 -0.72
C GLU A 42 18.98 -4.59 -2.06
N ASN A 43 19.01 -5.75 -2.72
CA ASN A 43 19.57 -5.98 -4.05
C ASN A 43 18.51 -5.91 -5.15
N LEU A 44 17.28 -5.50 -4.81
CA LEU A 44 16.32 -5.08 -5.82
C LEU A 44 16.88 -3.80 -6.45
N GLN A 45 17.70 -4.00 -7.49
CA GLN A 45 17.94 -2.97 -8.47
C GLN A 45 16.55 -2.65 -9.02
N LEU A 46 15.96 -1.57 -8.50
CA LEU A 46 14.86 -0.86 -9.14
C LEU A 46 15.46 -0.36 -10.45
N GLY A 47 15.60 -1.29 -11.41
CA GLY A 47 16.12 -1.01 -12.73
C GLY A 47 15.35 0.19 -13.21
N ASN A 48 16.09 1.25 -13.54
CA ASN A 48 15.57 2.56 -13.90
C ASN A 48 14.29 2.34 -14.69
N LYS A 49 13.15 2.46 -13.99
CA LYS A 49 11.84 2.23 -14.61
C LYS A 49 11.87 3.15 -15.81
N GLY A 50 11.68 2.57 -16.98
CA GLY A 50 12.05 3.18 -18.25
C GLY A 50 11.57 4.61 -18.36
N GLU A 51 12.02 5.32 -19.38
CA GLU A 51 11.41 6.58 -19.85
C GLU A 51 9.93 6.39 -20.29
N GLU A 52 9.11 5.73 -19.48
CA GLU A 52 7.69 5.91 -19.44
C GLU A 52 7.48 7.39 -19.10
N LYS A 53 6.93 8.13 -20.07
CA LYS A 53 6.75 9.59 -20.03
C LYS A 53 6.22 10.01 -18.65
N GLN A 54 7.14 10.44 -17.78
CA GLN A 54 6.80 10.74 -16.40
C GLN A 54 5.97 12.02 -16.41
N ILE A 55 4.87 12.02 -15.68
CA ILE A 55 4.11 13.24 -15.46
C ILE A 55 5.05 14.21 -14.75
N SER A 56 5.23 15.40 -15.33
CA SER A 56 6.07 16.44 -14.77
C SER A 56 5.65 16.74 -13.33
N LYS A 57 6.64 16.95 -12.44
CA LYS A 57 6.39 17.31 -11.03
C LYS A 57 5.50 18.54 -10.92
N LYS A 58 5.64 19.48 -11.86
CA LYS A 58 4.84 20.70 -11.90
C LYS A 58 3.36 20.41 -12.18
N VAL A 59 3.07 19.56 -13.17
CA VAL A 59 1.70 19.10 -13.45
C VAL A 59 1.11 18.35 -12.26
N VAL A 60 1.91 17.51 -11.59
CA VAL A 60 1.48 16.83 -10.36
C VAL A 60 1.10 17.82 -9.25
N GLN A 61 1.85 18.92 -9.09
CA GLN A 61 1.55 19.94 -8.08
C GLN A 61 0.19 20.59 -8.34
N TYR A 62 -0.08 21.04 -9.58
CA TYR A 62 -1.38 21.62 -9.91
C TYR A 62 -2.53 20.63 -9.68
N LEU A 63 -2.36 19.36 -10.05
CA LEU A 63 -3.38 18.34 -9.79
C LEU A 63 -3.68 18.16 -8.29
N GLN A 64 -2.66 18.26 -7.44
CA GLN A 64 -2.83 18.22 -5.99
C GLN A 64 -3.58 19.45 -5.49
N ASP A 65 -3.20 20.65 -5.94
CA ASP A 65 -3.81 21.91 -5.51
C ASP A 65 -5.31 21.95 -5.89
N TYR A 66 -5.66 21.56 -7.12
CA TYR A 66 -7.05 21.45 -7.56
C TYR A 66 -7.85 20.42 -6.75
N PHE A 67 -7.23 19.27 -6.42
CA PHE A 67 -7.89 18.25 -5.60
C PHE A 67 -8.15 18.73 -4.17
N LEU A 68 -7.18 19.43 -3.56
CA LEU A 68 -7.31 19.96 -2.21
C LEU A 68 -8.36 21.08 -2.12
N MET A 69 -8.42 21.96 -3.13
CA MET A 69 -9.45 23.01 -3.23
C MET A 69 -10.86 22.41 -3.17
N GLY A 70 -11.08 21.33 -3.92
CA GLY A 70 -12.36 20.60 -3.93
C GLY A 70 -12.70 19.86 -2.63
N ASN A 71 -11.72 19.57 -1.77
CA ASN A 71 -11.97 19.01 -0.45
C ASN A 71 -12.35 20.08 0.59
N LEU A 72 -11.92 21.33 0.39
CA LEU A 72 -12.26 22.44 1.28
C LEU A 72 -13.71 22.90 1.10
N ARG A 73 -14.21 22.91 -0.14
CA ARG A 73 -15.58 23.25 -0.50
C ARG A 73 -16.09 22.30 -1.58
N SER A 74 -17.20 21.62 -1.33
CA SER A 74 -17.81 20.72 -2.33
C SER A 74 -18.23 21.45 -3.61
N ALA A 75 -18.61 22.73 -3.49
CA ALA A 75 -18.93 23.61 -4.62
C ALA A 75 -17.70 23.92 -5.50
N ASP A 76 -16.49 23.82 -4.96
CA ASP A 76 -15.23 24.09 -5.66
C ASP A 76 -14.59 22.80 -6.19
N HIS A 77 -15.32 21.68 -6.18
CA HIS A 77 -14.81 20.42 -6.69
C HIS A 77 -14.66 20.47 -8.20
N TYR A 78 -13.42 20.54 -8.66
CA TYR A 78 -13.11 20.53 -10.07
C TYR A 78 -13.47 19.18 -10.69
N SER A 79 -14.32 19.20 -11.71
CA SER A 79 -14.51 18.06 -12.61
C SER A 79 -13.22 17.78 -13.38
N HIS A 80 -12.98 16.52 -13.75
CA HIS A 80 -11.84 16.12 -14.59
C HIS A 80 -11.71 16.98 -15.86
N LYS A 81 -12.84 17.39 -16.45
CA LYS A 81 -12.85 18.28 -17.62
C LYS A 81 -12.39 19.69 -17.26
N ALA A 82 -12.83 20.22 -16.12
CA ALA A 82 -12.41 21.54 -15.65
C ALA A 82 -10.91 21.57 -15.35
N ILE A 83 -10.36 20.52 -14.74
CA ILE A 83 -8.91 20.38 -14.50
C ILE A 83 -8.15 20.36 -15.82
N HIS A 84 -8.65 19.64 -16.84
CA HIS A 84 -8.03 19.64 -18.16
C HIS A 84 -7.99 21.04 -18.77
N THR A 85 -9.10 21.77 -18.74
CA THR A 85 -9.16 23.17 -19.22
C THR A 85 -8.22 24.08 -18.45
N CYS A 86 -8.11 23.93 -17.13
CA CYS A 86 -7.12 24.68 -16.35
C CYS A 86 -5.68 24.37 -16.77
N LEU A 87 -5.35 23.10 -17.07
CA LEU A 87 -4.03 22.73 -17.58
C LEU A 87 -3.77 23.32 -18.97
N GLU A 88 -4.79 23.40 -19.84
CA GLU A 88 -4.68 24.08 -21.14
C GLU A 88 -4.41 25.57 -20.97
N ASN A 89 -5.10 26.24 -20.05
CA ASN A 89 -4.86 27.66 -19.76
C ASN A 89 -3.42 27.90 -19.27
N LEU A 90 -2.88 27.04 -18.40
CA LEU A 90 -1.50 27.13 -17.94
C LEU A 90 -0.47 26.94 -19.08
N VAL A 91 -0.82 26.18 -20.12
CA VAL A 91 0.01 26.10 -21.34
C VAL A 91 -0.09 27.39 -22.15
N THR A 92 -1.28 27.98 -22.28
CA THR A 92 -1.44 29.27 -22.97
C THR A 92 -0.72 30.42 -22.26
N GLU A 93 -0.61 30.37 -20.94
CA GLU A 93 0.12 31.34 -20.11
C GLU A 93 1.64 31.10 -20.14
N GLY A 94 2.11 30.01 -20.77
CA GLY A 94 3.51 29.63 -20.83
C GLY A 94 4.06 29.04 -19.53
N GLU A 95 3.20 28.71 -18.56
CA GLU A 95 3.61 28.06 -17.32
C GLU A 95 3.88 26.57 -17.51
N LEU A 96 3.21 25.91 -18.46
CA LEU A 96 3.40 24.50 -18.79
C LEU A 96 3.76 24.33 -20.27
N VAL A 97 4.49 23.24 -20.58
CA VAL A 97 4.78 22.85 -21.96
C VAL A 97 3.62 22.02 -22.50
N SER A 98 3.20 22.26 -23.75
CA SER A 98 2.07 21.52 -24.36
C SER A 98 2.27 20.00 -24.38
N GLU A 99 3.52 19.53 -24.35
CA GLU A 99 3.89 18.11 -24.32
C GLU A 99 3.58 17.43 -22.99
N GLU A 100 3.40 18.23 -21.92
CA GLU A 100 3.09 17.78 -20.56
C GLU A 100 1.58 17.74 -20.27
N ILE A 101 0.73 18.17 -21.23
CA ILE A 101 -0.73 18.13 -21.07
C ILE A 101 -1.18 16.67 -20.92
N LEU A 102 -1.87 16.40 -19.82
CA LEU A 102 -2.46 15.11 -19.56
C LEU A 102 -3.82 14.99 -20.22
N THR A 103 -4.08 13.86 -20.86
CA THR A 103 -5.42 13.53 -21.34
C THR A 103 -6.40 13.44 -20.16
N ILE A 104 -7.67 13.79 -20.39
CA ILE A 104 -8.75 13.68 -19.40
C ILE A 104 -8.81 12.29 -18.74
N LYS A 105 -8.60 11.21 -19.51
CA LYS A 105 -8.55 9.83 -18.98
C LYS A 105 -7.42 9.63 -17.97
N THR A 106 -6.25 10.21 -18.24
CA THR A 106 -5.09 10.17 -17.37
C THR A 106 -5.34 10.96 -16.09
N ILE A 107 -5.91 12.16 -16.20
CA ILE A 107 -6.32 12.99 -15.05
C ILE A 107 -7.29 12.20 -14.15
N LYS A 108 -8.31 11.58 -14.73
CA LYS A 108 -9.26 10.74 -13.98
C LYS A 108 -8.57 9.58 -13.25
N SER A 109 -7.76 8.81 -13.96
CA SER A 109 -7.05 7.68 -13.33
C SER A 109 -6.11 8.16 -12.22
N TRP A 110 -5.44 9.29 -12.42
CA TRP A 110 -4.55 9.89 -11.44
C TRP A 110 -5.32 10.30 -10.18
N ILE A 111 -6.45 11.00 -10.31
CA ILE A 111 -7.29 11.44 -9.18
C ILE A 111 -7.84 10.24 -8.40
N GLU A 112 -8.31 9.19 -9.06
CA GLU A 112 -8.79 7.98 -8.40
C GLU A 112 -7.70 7.31 -7.55
N ARG A 113 -6.47 7.22 -8.07
CA ARG A 113 -5.31 6.67 -7.35
C ARG A 113 -4.92 7.58 -6.19
N TYR A 114 -4.82 8.89 -6.45
CA TYR A 114 -4.44 9.88 -5.46
C TYR A 114 -5.45 9.90 -4.31
N SER A 115 -6.75 9.93 -4.59
CA SER A 115 -7.81 9.92 -3.58
C SER A 115 -7.76 8.69 -2.67
N LYS A 116 -7.52 7.49 -3.23
CA LYS A 116 -7.32 6.26 -2.43
C LYS A 116 -6.10 6.38 -1.52
N SER A 117 -4.98 6.86 -2.06
CA SER A 117 -3.74 7.05 -1.30
C SER A 117 -3.88 8.11 -0.20
N PHE A 118 -4.61 9.18 -0.49
CA PHE A 118 -4.89 10.29 0.42
C PHE A 118 -5.74 9.82 1.61
N LYS A 119 -6.84 9.11 1.35
CA LYS A 119 -7.69 8.55 2.40
C LYS A 119 -6.90 7.60 3.31
N LYS A 120 -6.07 6.74 2.73
CA LYS A 120 -5.18 5.85 3.49
C LYS A 120 -4.24 6.64 4.41
N LYS A 121 -3.53 7.65 3.87
CA LYS A 121 -2.61 8.49 4.65
C LYS A 121 -3.31 9.23 5.78
N VAL A 122 -4.50 9.78 5.53
CA VAL A 122 -5.30 10.45 6.56
C VAL A 122 -5.68 9.47 7.67
N SER A 123 -6.12 8.25 7.34
CA SER A 123 -6.43 7.22 8.34
C SER A 123 -5.20 6.79 9.14
N GLU A 124 -4.03 6.65 8.50
CA GLU A 124 -2.76 6.33 9.18
C GLU A 124 -2.36 7.44 10.16
N HIS A 125 -2.49 8.71 9.75
CA HIS A 125 -2.21 9.85 10.62
C HIS A 125 -3.11 9.87 11.85
N VAL A 126 -4.42 9.71 11.66
CA VAL A 126 -5.39 9.65 12.76
C VAL A 126 -5.05 8.51 13.73
N LEU A 127 -4.66 7.33 13.24
CA LEU A 127 -4.27 6.21 14.10
C LEU A 127 -3.00 6.53 14.91
N ILE A 128 -1.98 7.12 14.28
CA ILE A 128 -0.73 7.50 14.95
C ILE A 128 -0.99 8.56 16.02
N GLU A 129 -1.79 9.60 15.71
CA GLU A 129 -2.17 10.63 16.68
C GLU A 129 -2.92 10.03 17.87
N THR A 130 -3.89 9.14 17.63
CA THR A 130 -4.60 8.47 18.74
C THR A 130 -3.66 7.64 19.62
N ASN A 131 -2.68 6.95 19.05
CA ASN A 131 -1.71 6.16 19.81
C ASN A 131 -0.69 7.04 20.56
N GLY A 132 -0.29 8.17 19.98
CA GLY A 132 0.57 9.16 20.63
C GLY A 132 -0.11 9.86 21.81
N VAL A 133 -1.42 10.14 21.69
CA VAL A 133 -2.25 10.67 22.79
C VAL A 133 -2.37 9.64 23.93
N ILE A 134 -2.56 8.36 23.62
CA ILE A 134 -2.65 7.29 24.63
C ILE A 134 -1.33 7.13 25.39
N ASN A 135 -0.18 7.20 24.71
CA ASN A 135 1.14 7.03 25.35
C ASN A 135 1.55 8.22 26.24
N ASN A 136 0.99 9.42 26.02
CA ASN A 136 1.19 10.59 26.89
C ASN A 136 0.15 10.72 28.01
N SER A 137 -0.88 9.85 28.03
CA SER A 137 -1.98 9.91 29.02
C SER A 137 -1.81 8.93 30.19
N ASN A 138 -0.64 8.29 30.35
CA ASN A 138 -0.34 7.46 31.52
C ASN A 138 0.05 8.28 32.77
N SER A 139 -0.30 9.57 32.81
CA SER A 139 -0.43 10.35 34.03
C SER A 139 -1.80 11.02 34.04
N SER A 140 -2.67 10.55 34.94
CA SER A 140 -4.04 11.01 35.27
C SER A 140 -5.23 10.44 34.46
N GLU A 141 -5.78 9.34 34.99
CA GLU A 141 -7.22 8.95 35.09
C GLU A 141 -8.25 10.11 34.93
N SER A 142 -9.49 9.98 34.43
CA SER A 142 -10.41 8.87 34.14
C SER A 142 -11.69 9.38 33.43
N ILE A 143 -12.58 8.45 33.02
CA ILE A 143 -14.07 8.55 32.83
C ILE A 143 -14.58 9.22 31.53
N THR A 144 -15.57 8.76 30.74
CA THR A 144 -16.30 7.51 30.44
C THR A 144 -17.16 7.74 29.17
N ASN A 145 -17.29 6.72 28.31
CA ASN A 145 -18.47 6.21 27.58
C ASN A 145 -19.59 7.17 27.09
N LYS A 146 -19.94 7.09 25.78
CA LYS A 146 -21.26 6.56 25.33
C LYS A 146 -21.40 6.46 23.80
N ALA A 147 -21.67 5.24 23.35
CA ALA A 147 -22.20 4.92 22.03
C ALA A 147 -23.63 5.46 21.87
N SER A 148 -23.88 6.27 20.84
CA SER A 148 -25.23 6.76 20.54
C SER A 148 -25.90 5.90 19.47
N LYS A 149 -26.80 5.06 19.96
CA LYS A 149 -27.70 4.16 19.24
C LYS A 149 -28.78 5.02 18.57
N ARG A 150 -28.81 5.10 17.24
CA ARG A 150 -29.87 5.81 16.51
C ARG A 150 -31.20 5.10 16.70
N GLN A 151 -32.11 5.72 17.43
CA GLN A 151 -33.51 5.34 17.50
C GLN A 151 -34.26 5.83 16.27
N LYS A 152 -35.16 4.98 15.81
CA LYS A 152 -36.07 5.14 14.68
C LYS A 152 -37.40 5.60 15.26
N THR A 153 -37.93 6.75 14.87
CA THR A 153 -39.34 7.11 15.11
C THR A 153 -39.87 7.96 13.96
N ASN A 154 -40.96 7.46 13.38
CA ASN A 154 -41.84 8.15 12.45
C ASN A 154 -42.73 9.17 13.19
N LEU A 155 -43.18 10.20 12.48
CA LEU A 155 -44.37 11.05 12.72
C LEU A 155 -44.51 11.96 11.47
N ALA A 156 -45.65 12.18 10.84
CA ALA A 156 -47.04 11.76 11.04
C ALA A 156 -47.68 11.60 9.65
#